data_AF-A0A442GSV5-F1
#
_entry.id   AF-A0A442GSV5-F1
#
_cell.length_a   1.000
_cell.length_b   1.000
_cell.length_c   1.000
_cell.angle_alpha   90.00
_cell.angle_beta   90.00
_cell.angle_gamma   90.00
#
_symmetry.space_group_name_H-M   'P 1'
#
loop_
_entity.id
_entity.type
_entity.pdbx_description
1 polymer ?
#
loop_
_entity_poly.entity_id
_entity_poly.type
_entity_poly.pdbx_seq_one_letter_code
_entity_poly.pdbx_strand_id
1 'polypeptide(L)'
;MAVFAVAFGANLASANPFTDLAALPTFYTDATMKTMKPMAGFKKAWFALSKHDRAKMTKACSDPAMRRPHAQFCANVIALGGTNQ
;
A
#
# COMPACT_ATOMS: atom_id res chain seq x y z
N MET A 1 -13.01 32.11 30.21
CA MET A 1 -13.86 30.98 29.76
C MET A 1 -13.23 30.38 28.52
N ALA A 2 -12.43 29.32 28.69
CA ALA A 2 -11.78 28.62 27.59
C ALA A 2 -12.67 27.46 27.16
N VAL A 3 -13.11 27.46 25.90
CA VAL A 3 -13.72 26.28 25.28
C VAL A 3 -13.25 26.20 23.83
N PHE A 4 -12.02 25.71 23.64
CA PHE A 4 -11.65 25.09 22.38
C PHE A 4 -11.99 23.61 22.52
N ALA A 5 -13.22 23.26 22.15
CA ALA A 5 -13.61 21.88 21.93
C ALA A 5 -12.95 21.42 20.63
N VAL A 6 -11.69 21.00 20.73
CA VAL A 6 -11.06 20.25 19.65
C VAL A 6 -11.69 18.87 19.67
N ALA A 7 -12.77 18.71 18.91
CA ALA A 7 -13.24 17.41 18.50
C ALA A 7 -12.15 16.81 17.60
N PHE A 8 -11.14 16.20 18.21
CA PHE A 8 -10.41 15.11 17.58
C PHE A 8 -11.39 13.93 17.50
N GLY A 9 -12.37 14.06 16.61
CA GLY A 9 -12.99 12.91 16.00
C GLY A 9 -11.85 12.23 15.27
N ALA A 10 -11.24 11.25 15.94
CA ALA A 10 -10.30 10.33 15.36
C ALA A 10 -10.94 9.87 14.06
N ASN A 11 -10.45 10.41 12.95
CA ASN A 11 -10.57 9.75 11.68
C ASN A 11 -10.02 8.36 11.97
N LEU A 12 -10.89 7.35 12.05
CA LEU A 12 -10.55 6.05 11.54
C LEU A 12 -10.25 6.28 10.05
N ALA A 13 -9.11 6.92 9.76
CA ALA A 13 -8.36 6.60 8.57
C ALA A 13 -8.17 5.10 8.74
N SER A 14 -8.99 4.31 8.05
CA SER A 14 -8.81 2.87 7.96
C SER A 14 -7.32 2.71 7.71
N ALA A 15 -6.57 2.18 8.70
CA ALA A 15 -5.12 2.28 8.70
C ALA A 15 -4.65 1.82 7.33
N ASN A 16 -4.23 2.77 6.49
CA ASN A 16 -4.00 2.47 5.08
C ASN A 16 -2.84 1.48 5.12
N PRO A 17 -3.06 0.21 4.75
CA PRO A 17 -2.03 -0.80 4.93
C PRO A 17 -0.76 -0.40 4.17
N PHE A 18 -0.87 0.41 3.11
CA PHE A 18 0.27 0.98 2.41
C PHE A 18 1.05 2.02 3.23
N THR A 19 0.40 2.85 4.04
CA THR A 19 1.06 3.82 4.94
C THR A 19 1.81 3.12 6.07
N ASP A 20 1.29 1.97 6.51
CA ASP A 20 1.88 1.14 7.55
C ASP A 20 3.04 0.26 7.02
N LEU A 21 3.13 0.10 5.70
CA LEU A 21 4.18 -0.68 5.06
C LEU A 21 5.45 0.15 4.90
N ALA A 22 6.39 0.00 5.83
CA ALA A 22 7.74 0.58 5.75
C ALA A 22 8.48 0.22 4.44
N ALA A 23 8.09 -0.87 3.78
CA ALA A 23 8.67 -1.30 2.52
C ALA A 23 8.02 -0.66 1.27
N LEU A 24 6.93 0.11 1.40
CA LEU A 24 6.25 0.75 0.26
C LEU A 24 7.21 1.60 -0.61
N PRO A 25 8.12 2.42 -0.04
CA PRO A 25 9.07 3.20 -0.83
C PRO A 25 9.99 2.35 -1.72
N THR A 26 10.21 1.07 -1.38
CA THR A 26 11.09 0.18 -2.16
C THR A 26 10.51 -0.19 -3.52
N PHE A 27 9.21 0.02 -3.74
CA PHE A 27 8.54 -0.19 -5.03
C PHE A 27 8.65 1.00 -5.99
N TYR A 28 9.16 2.15 -5.52
CA TYR A 28 9.24 3.38 -6.28
C TYR A 28 10.69 3.76 -6.60
N THR A 29 10.88 4.53 -7.65
CA THR A 29 12.19 5.07 -8.03
C THR A 29 12.54 6.36 -7.29
N ASP A 30 11.52 7.05 -6.80
CA ASP A 30 11.61 8.35 -6.16
C ASP A 30 10.96 8.35 -4.78
N ALA A 31 11.43 9.25 -3.91
CA ALA A 31 10.91 9.42 -2.56
C ALA A 31 9.47 9.96 -2.53
N THR A 32 8.99 10.57 -3.63
CA THR A 32 7.61 11.07 -3.72
C THR A 32 6.60 9.96 -4.02
N MET A 33 7.08 8.73 -4.27
CA MET A 33 6.28 7.56 -4.61
C MET A 33 5.34 7.81 -5.80
N LYS A 34 5.80 8.61 -6.78
CA LYS A 34 5.05 8.92 -8.00
C LYS A 34 5.41 7.97 -9.13
N THR A 35 6.68 7.59 -9.23
CA THR A 35 7.18 6.74 -10.30
C THR A 35 7.53 5.38 -9.75
N MET A 36 6.78 4.36 -10.15
CA MET A 36 7.06 2.98 -9.77
C MET A 36 8.31 2.47 -10.48
N LYS A 37 9.04 1.58 -9.80
CA LYS A 37 10.09 0.78 -10.44
C LYS A 37 9.49 -0.03 -11.59
N PRO A 38 10.27 -0.27 -12.67
CA PRO A 38 9.86 -1.20 -13.71
C PRO A 38 9.59 -2.60 -13.12
N MET A 39 8.83 -3.42 -13.83
CA MET A 39 8.32 -4.72 -13.32
C MET A 39 9.42 -5.60 -12.72
N ALA A 40 10.63 -5.63 -13.29
CA ALA A 40 11.76 -6.37 -12.72
C ALA A 40 12.16 -5.88 -11.32
N GLY A 41 12.24 -4.56 -11.13
CA GLY A 41 12.53 -3.94 -9.83
C GLY A 41 11.38 -4.08 -8.86
N PHE A 42 10.14 -3.96 -9.34
CA PHE A 42 8.93 -4.19 -8.54
C PHE A 42 8.88 -5.64 -8.02
N LYS A 43 9.14 -6.62 -8.88
CA LYS A 43 9.18 -8.04 -8.53
C LYS A 43 10.24 -8.33 -7.47
N LYS A 44 11.43 -7.73 -7.59
CA LYS A 44 12.48 -7.85 -6.58
C LYS A 44 12.03 -7.32 -5.21
N ALA A 45 11.43 -6.13 -5.18
CA ALA A 45 10.88 -5.55 -3.94
C ALA A 45 9.74 -6.42 -3.37
N TRP A 46 8.86 -6.93 -4.21
CA TRP A 46 7.75 -7.82 -3.83
C TRP A 46 8.24 -9.09 -3.14
N PHE A 47 9.26 -9.75 -3.69
CA PHE A 47 9.80 -10.98 -3.11
C PHE A 47 10.68 -10.75 -1.89
N ALA A 48 11.18 -9.53 -1.66
CA ALA A 48 11.88 -9.16 -0.44
C ALA A 48 10.94 -9.03 0.78
N LEU A 49 9.64 -8.84 0.55
CA LEU A 49 8.63 -8.82 1.62
C LEU A 49 8.47 -10.19 2.29
N SER A 50 7.98 -10.20 3.52
CA SER A 50 7.51 -11.44 4.15
C SER A 50 6.26 -11.97 3.45
N LYS A 51 5.96 -13.27 3.60
CA LYS A 51 4.70 -13.84 3.07
C LYS A 51 3.47 -13.15 3.67
N HIS A 52 3.54 -12.79 4.95
CA HIS A 52 2.48 -12.08 5.66
C HIS A 52 2.21 -10.70 5.04
N ASP A 53 3.26 -9.93 4.76
CA ASP A 53 3.10 -8.58 4.19
C ASP A 53 2.59 -8.62 2.76
N ARG A 54 3.06 -9.59 1.96
CA ARG A 54 2.49 -9.85 0.63
C ARG A 54 1.00 -10.14 0.70
N ALA A 55 0.55 -11.02 1.61
CA ALA A 55 -0.86 -11.33 1.78
C ALA A 55 -1.68 -10.10 2.22
N LYS A 56 -1.17 -9.30 3.17
CA LYS A 56 -1.79 -8.04 3.62
C LYS A 56 -1.96 -7.07 2.46
N MET A 57 -0.93 -6.89 1.63
CA MET A 57 -0.96 -6.01 0.45
C MET A 57 -1.90 -6.52 -0.65
N THR A 58 -1.88 -7.81 -0.96
CA THR A 58 -2.80 -8.38 -1.96
C THR A 58 -4.26 -8.25 -1.50
N LYS A 59 -4.53 -8.49 -0.22
CA LYS A 59 -5.87 -8.29 0.36
C LYS A 59 -6.30 -6.82 0.28
N ALA A 60 -5.42 -5.89 0.66
CA ALA A 60 -5.67 -4.47 0.54
C ALA A 60 -5.97 -4.05 -0.90
N CYS A 61 -5.19 -4.53 -1.87
CA CYS A 61 -5.41 -4.24 -3.28
C CYS A 61 -6.65 -4.90 -3.87
N SER A 62 -7.23 -5.89 -3.19
CA SER A 62 -8.51 -6.50 -3.59
C SER A 62 -9.70 -5.64 -3.18
N ASP A 63 -9.55 -4.75 -2.20
CA ASP A 63 -10.57 -3.77 -1.81
C ASP A 63 -10.68 -2.67 -2.89
N PRO A 64 -11.86 -2.46 -3.50
CA PRO A 64 -12.06 -1.41 -4.50
C PRO A 64 -11.73 0.00 -4.01
N ALA A 65 -11.98 0.32 -2.74
CA ALA A 65 -11.71 1.63 -2.16
C ALA A 65 -10.21 1.91 -2.09
N MET A 66 -9.40 0.88 -1.83
CA MET A 66 -7.94 0.96 -1.83
C MET A 66 -7.35 0.85 -3.25
N ARG A 67 -7.94 0.02 -4.10
CA ARG A 67 -7.46 -0.19 -5.47
C ARG A 67 -7.61 1.04 -6.34
N ARG A 68 -8.67 1.83 -6.19
CA ARG A 68 -8.92 3.04 -7.01
C ARG A 68 -7.76 4.07 -6.94
N PRO A 69 -7.32 4.55 -5.76
CA PRO A 69 -6.21 5.50 -5.67
C PRO A 69 -4.84 4.88 -6.01
N HIS A 70 -4.71 3.56 -5.96
CA HIS A 70 -3.45 2.85 -6.18
C HIS A 70 -3.52 1.88 -7.38
N ALA A 71 -4.29 2.19 -8.41
CA ALA A 71 -4.70 1.22 -9.45
C ALA A 71 -3.53 0.50 -10.13
N GLN A 72 -2.53 1.25 -10.59
CA GLN A 72 -1.36 0.67 -11.25
C GLN A 72 -0.49 -0.16 -10.29
N PHE A 73 -0.33 0.30 -9.04
CA PHE A 73 0.39 -0.43 -8.01
C PHE A 73 -0.30 -1.75 -7.68
N CYS A 74 -1.61 -1.69 -7.45
CA CYS A 74 -2.42 -2.84 -7.12
C CYS A 74 -2.57 -3.83 -8.28
N ALA A 75 -2.55 -3.38 -9.53
CA ALA A 75 -2.49 -4.28 -10.68
C ALA A 75 -1.22 -5.16 -10.63
N ASN A 76 -0.05 -4.57 -10.32
CA ASN A 76 1.20 -5.31 -10.19
C ASN A 76 1.19 -6.25 -8.97
N VAL A 77 0.70 -5.78 -7.82
CA VAL A 77 0.55 -6.62 -6.60
C VAL A 77 -0.35 -7.81 -6.86
N ILE A 78 -1.50 -7.63 -7.52
CA ILE A 78 -2.44 -8.72 -7.82
C ILE A 78 -1.82 -9.68 -8.84
N ALA A 79 -1.13 -9.18 -9.86
CA ALA A 79 -0.46 -10.04 -10.85
C ALA A 79 0.59 -10.96 -10.21
N LEU A 80 1.30 -10.48 -9.18
CA LEU A 80 2.36 -11.22 -8.50
C LEU A 80 1.90 -12.01 -7.26
N GLY A 81 0.84 -11.56 -6.60
CA GLY A 81 0.29 -12.16 -5.37
C GLY A 81 -0.87 -13.10 -5.62
N GLY A 82 -1.66 -12.87 -6.68
CA GLY A 82 -2.78 -13.71 -7.09
C GLY A 82 -2.38 -14.99 -7.82
N THR A 83 -1.10 -15.14 -8.17
CA THR A 83 -0.56 -16.33 -8.86
C THR A 83 -0.26 -17.51 -7.93
N ASN A 84 -0.50 -17.40 -6.62
CA ASN A 84 -0.25 -18.50 -5.67
C ASN A 84 -1.23 -18.49 -4.47
N GLN A 85 -2.50 -18.82 -4.72
CA GLN A 85 -3.33 -19.45 -3.70
C GLN A 85 -3.53 -20.92 -4.06
#